data_AF-A0A7W0VAN8-F1
#
_entry.id   AF-A0A7W0VAN8-F1
#
_cell.length_a   1.000
_cell.length_b   1.000
_cell.length_c   1.000
_cell.angle_alpha   90.00
_cell.angle_beta   90.00
_cell.angle_gamma   90.00
#
_symmetry.space_group_name_H-M   'P 1'
#
loop_
_entity.id
_entity.type
_entity.pdbx_description
1 polymer ?
#
loop_
_entity_poly.entity_id
_entity_poly.type
_entity_poly.pdbx_seq_one_letter_code
_entity_poly.pdbx_strand_id
1 'polypeptide(L)'
;MKGTAKTRPPSTGRTESEDTEPATTEPARTTSSLRWRVLIVLALAAIVPTLIVGGLAIVRARDDVQREVIRGALAHIRALGAALDGKLQDSRRTVELAAATWADAPDDVQKTQLLLRRLRRDVPIVHALSILDPEGKLRYGDPVPAGADVGSHSFGGYVGDAVHAEGRPVVHLVVQARGRTGELIGVFVAALDLGFVRDLLAAARLGPGARVTVVDGAGVPVAISDGAPVGTTSLAGKDPAVARALASSVEGTLSARGWVSAYR
;
A
#
# COMPACT_ATOMS: atom_id res chain seq x y z
N MET A 1 -32.50 9.79 24.36
CA MET A 1 -33.51 8.92 23.71
C MET A 1 -33.49 7.60 24.49
N LYS A 2 -34.21 7.36 25.60
CA LYS A 2 -35.65 7.37 25.87
C LYS A 2 -36.47 6.54 24.86
N GLY A 3 -36.73 5.29 25.23
CA GLY A 3 -37.60 4.34 24.54
C GLY A 3 -37.93 3.15 25.46
N THR A 4 -38.88 3.37 26.36
CA THR A 4 -39.54 2.40 27.26
C THR A 4 -40.78 1.77 26.61
N ALA A 5 -41.14 0.54 27.00
CA ALA A 5 -42.48 -0.11 27.09
C ALA A 5 -42.47 -1.53 26.47
N LYS A 6 -42.74 -2.66 27.15
CA LYS A 6 -43.78 -3.09 28.10
C LYS A 6 -45.18 -3.25 27.46
N THR A 7 -45.59 -4.50 27.19
CA THR A 7 -46.95 -5.05 27.45
C THR A 7 -47.13 -6.54 27.05
N ARG A 8 -47.16 -7.44 28.04
CA ARG A 8 -48.23 -8.47 28.22
C ARG A 8 -49.42 -7.76 28.90
N PRO A 9 -50.70 -8.22 28.96
CA PRO A 9 -51.29 -9.59 28.90
C PRO A 9 -52.67 -9.56 28.13
N PRO A 10 -53.81 -10.24 28.46
CA PRO A 10 -54.11 -11.47 29.22
C PRO A 10 -55.02 -12.51 28.51
N SER A 11 -55.19 -13.61 29.24
CA SER A 11 -56.12 -14.75 29.23
C SER A 11 -57.63 -14.47 29.03
N THR A 12 -58.39 -15.57 28.81
CA THR A 12 -59.85 -15.84 28.84
C THR A 12 -60.54 -15.83 27.47
N GLY A 13 -61.35 -16.82 27.07
CA GLY A 13 -61.79 -18.09 27.65
C GLY A 13 -62.93 -18.63 26.77
N ARG A 14 -63.03 -19.94 26.57
CA ARG A 14 -64.33 -20.60 26.30
C ARG A 14 -64.25 -22.08 26.59
N THR A 15 -64.85 -22.44 27.72
CA THR A 15 -65.45 -23.73 28.01
C THR A 15 -66.63 -23.95 27.07
N GLU A 16 -66.56 -24.95 26.22
CA GLU A 16 -67.75 -25.66 25.74
C GLU A 16 -67.42 -27.14 25.87
N SER A 17 -67.98 -27.68 26.95
CA SER A 17 -68.11 -29.10 27.26
C SER A 17 -69.08 -29.69 26.24
N GLU A 18 -68.62 -30.60 25.41
CA GLU A 18 -69.50 -31.52 24.70
C GLU A 18 -68.95 -32.92 24.91
N ASP A 19 -69.55 -33.59 25.90
CA ASP A 19 -69.41 -35.01 26.16
C ASP A 19 -69.80 -35.77 24.89
N THR A 20 -68.80 -36.31 24.18
CA THR A 20 -69.01 -37.32 23.14
C THR A 20 -68.16 -38.53 23.47
N GLU A 21 -68.85 -39.58 23.91
CA GLU A 21 -68.52 -41.01 23.90
C GLU A 21 -67.08 -41.43 23.58
N PRO A 22 -66.42 -42.20 24.47
CA PRO A 22 -65.15 -42.84 24.16
C PRO A 22 -65.37 -44.01 23.19
N ALA A 23 -65.37 -43.71 21.88
CA ALA A 23 -65.15 -44.72 20.88
C ALA A 23 -63.71 -45.22 21.02
N THR A 24 -63.58 -46.40 21.64
CA THR A 24 -62.39 -47.23 21.70
C THR A 24 -61.89 -47.49 20.27
N THR A 25 -61.09 -46.56 19.77
CA THR A 25 -60.41 -46.69 18.49
C THR A 25 -59.19 -47.54 18.78
N GLU A 26 -59.25 -48.81 18.40
CA GLU A 26 -58.08 -49.69 18.38
C GLU A 26 -56.90 -48.93 17.75
N PRO A 27 -55.73 -48.87 18.40
CA PRO A 27 -54.54 -48.33 17.77
C PRO A 27 -54.19 -49.25 16.60
N ALA A 28 -54.64 -48.85 15.40
CA ALA A 28 -54.24 -49.48 14.15
C ALA A 28 -52.71 -49.47 14.12
N ARG A 29 -52.12 -50.64 14.39
CA ARG A 29 -50.67 -50.83 14.41
C ARG A 29 -50.16 -50.52 13.01
N THR A 30 -49.64 -49.31 12.86
CA THR A 30 -49.04 -48.80 11.63
C THR A 30 -47.84 -49.65 11.25
N THR A 31 -48.04 -50.57 10.31
CA THR A 31 -46.99 -51.30 9.59
C THR A 31 -46.23 -50.40 8.60
N SER A 32 -46.38 -49.07 8.68
CA SER A 32 -45.76 -48.07 7.82
C SER A 32 -44.28 -47.77 8.13
N SER A 33 -43.71 -48.39 9.17
CA SER A 33 -42.38 -48.05 9.69
C SER A 33 -41.22 -48.32 8.70
N LEU A 34 -41.29 -49.39 7.90
CA LEU A 34 -40.16 -49.76 7.03
C LEU A 34 -40.13 -48.94 5.73
N ARG A 35 -41.29 -48.79 5.07
CA ARG A 35 -41.40 -48.08 3.78
C ARG A 35 -41.04 -46.60 3.92
N TRP A 36 -41.47 -45.96 5.01
CA TRP A 36 -41.13 -44.57 5.31
C TRP A 36 -39.62 -44.37 5.55
N ARG A 37 -38.98 -45.28 6.31
CA ARG A 37 -37.52 -45.25 6.53
C ARG A 37 -36.75 -45.40 5.23
N VAL A 38 -37.17 -46.31 4.34
CA VAL A 38 -36.53 -46.49 3.03
C VAL A 38 -36.66 -45.22 2.18
N LEU A 39 -37.84 -44.58 2.16
CA LEU A 39 -38.03 -43.32 1.44
C LEU A 39 -37.16 -42.18 1.99
N ILE A 40 -37.02 -42.05 3.31
CA ILE A 40 -36.13 -41.06 3.92
C ILE A 40 -34.67 -41.32 3.52
N VAL A 41 -34.21 -42.57 3.59
CA VAL A 41 -32.83 -42.91 3.24
C VAL A 41 -32.55 -42.62 1.77
N LEU A 42 -33.47 -42.97 0.86
CA LEU A 42 -33.34 -42.66 -0.56
C LEU A 42 -33.35 -41.15 -0.83
N ALA A 43 -34.22 -40.40 -0.15
CA ALA A 43 -34.26 -38.94 -0.27
C ALA A 43 -32.95 -38.30 0.24
N LEU A 44 -32.42 -38.73 1.39
CA LEU A 44 -31.13 -38.28 1.90
C LEU A 44 -29.98 -38.68 0.97
N ALA A 45 -29.98 -39.90 0.46
CA ALA A 45 -28.97 -40.38 -0.49
C ALA A 45 -28.98 -39.57 -1.79
N ALA A 46 -30.12 -39.02 -2.21
CA ALA A 46 -30.21 -38.12 -3.35
C ALA A 46 -29.76 -36.68 -3.01
N ILE A 47 -30.07 -36.16 -1.83
CA ILE A 47 -29.78 -34.76 -1.44
C ILE A 47 -28.31 -34.56 -1.07
N VAL A 48 -27.70 -35.49 -0.33
CA VAL A 48 -26.35 -35.34 0.23
C VAL A 48 -25.30 -35.09 -0.87
N PRO A 49 -25.23 -35.86 -1.98
CA PRO A 49 -24.28 -35.60 -3.05
C PRO A 49 -24.44 -34.21 -3.68
N THR A 50 -25.68 -33.74 -3.89
CA THR A 50 -25.94 -32.40 -4.43
C THR A 50 -25.46 -31.31 -3.49
N LEU A 51 -25.66 -31.45 -2.18
CA LEU A 51 -25.15 -30.51 -1.18
C LEU A 51 -23.61 -30.50 -1.14
N ILE A 52 -22.97 -31.67 -1.23
CA ILE A 52 -21.50 -31.77 -1.27
C ILE A 52 -20.95 -31.08 -2.52
N VAL A 53 -21.49 -31.38 -3.70
CA VAL A 53 -21.05 -30.78 -4.97
C VAL A 53 -21.31 -29.27 -4.98
N GLY A 54 -22.49 -28.83 -4.52
CA GLY A 54 -22.83 -27.41 -4.41
C GLY A 54 -21.90 -26.67 -3.44
N GLY A 55 -21.62 -27.27 -2.29
CA GLY A 55 -20.66 -26.73 -1.31
C GLY A 55 -19.25 -26.62 -1.89
N LEU A 56 -18.75 -27.66 -2.57
CA LEU A 56 -17.43 -27.65 -3.21
C LEU A 56 -17.34 -26.62 -4.34
N ALA A 57 -18.40 -26.47 -5.14
CA ALA A 57 -18.45 -25.47 -6.21
C ALA A 57 -18.39 -24.04 -5.64
N ILE A 58 -19.08 -23.76 -4.54
CA ILE A 58 -19.02 -22.45 -3.86
C ILE A 58 -17.62 -22.19 -3.31
N VAL A 59 -16.98 -23.18 -2.69
CA VAL A 59 -15.60 -23.04 -2.18
C VAL A 59 -14.64 -22.74 -3.32
N ARG A 60 -14.69 -23.49 -4.42
CA ARG A 60 -13.86 -23.24 -5.60
C ARG A 60 -14.09 -21.86 -6.23
N ALA A 61 -15.35 -21.46 -6.37
CA ALA A 61 -15.69 -20.13 -6.89
C ALA A 61 -15.13 -19.00 -6.01
N ARG A 62 -15.13 -19.18 -4.68
CA ARG A 62 -14.51 -18.23 -3.75
C ARG A 62 -12.99 -18.18 -3.91
N ASP A 63 -12.33 -19.34 -4.03
CA ASP A 63 -10.89 -19.41 -4.24
C ASP A 63 -10.47 -18.77 -5.57
N ASP A 64 -11.26 -18.95 -6.63
CA ASP A 64 -11.02 -18.32 -7.94
C ASP A 64 -11.13 -16.80 -7.85
N VAL A 65 -12.18 -16.29 -7.22
CA VAL A 65 -12.36 -14.84 -7.00
C VAL A 65 -11.23 -14.28 -6.14
N GLN A 66 -10.85 -14.97 -5.06
CA GLN A 66 -9.73 -14.54 -4.21
C GLN A 66 -8.43 -14.46 -5.00
N ARG A 67 -8.13 -15.47 -5.82
CA ARG A 67 -6.93 -15.47 -6.67
C ARG A 67 -6.93 -14.34 -7.68
N GLU A 68 -8.08 -14.03 -8.27
CA GLU A 68 -8.19 -12.94 -9.24
C GLU A 68 -8.02 -11.56 -8.59
N VAL A 69 -8.67 -11.35 -7.43
CA VAL A 69 -8.46 -10.14 -6.61
C VAL A 69 -6.99 -10.01 -6.22
N ILE A 70 -6.33 -11.15 -5.92
CA ILE A 70 -4.91 -11.17 -5.61
C ILE A 70 -4.02 -10.75 -6.76
N ARG A 71 -4.26 -11.30 -7.95
CA ARG A 71 -3.51 -10.89 -9.13
C ARG A 71 -3.75 -9.43 -9.48
N GLY A 72 -5.00 -8.96 -9.40
CA GLY A 72 -5.35 -7.57 -9.67
C GLY A 72 -4.68 -6.59 -8.73
N ALA A 73 -4.68 -6.86 -7.41
CA ALA A 73 -4.02 -6.01 -6.42
C ALA A 73 -2.50 -5.97 -6.61
N LEU A 74 -1.86 -7.11 -6.90
CA LEU A 74 -0.43 -7.14 -7.17
C LEU A 74 -0.07 -6.38 -8.46
N ALA A 75 -0.87 -6.53 -9.52
CA ALA A 75 -0.68 -5.77 -10.76
C ALA A 75 -0.80 -4.26 -10.51
N HIS A 76 -1.79 -3.85 -9.71
CA HIS A 76 -2.00 -2.45 -9.36
C HIS A 76 -0.82 -1.90 -8.54
N ILE A 77 -0.33 -2.64 -7.55
CA ILE A 77 0.82 -2.21 -6.75
C ILE A 77 2.09 -2.14 -7.62
N ARG A 78 2.30 -3.05 -8.59
CA ARG A 78 3.40 -2.96 -9.56
C ARG A 78 3.31 -1.72 -10.44
N ALA A 79 2.13 -1.40 -10.93
CA ALA A 79 1.92 -0.16 -11.67
C ALA A 79 2.26 1.07 -10.82
N LEU A 80 1.89 1.04 -9.53
CA LEU A 80 2.19 2.09 -8.57
C LEU A 80 3.71 2.25 -8.35
N GLY A 81 4.40 1.13 -8.11
CA GLY A 81 5.86 1.10 -7.95
C GLY A 81 6.58 1.62 -9.19
N ALA A 82 6.19 1.17 -10.38
CA ALA A 82 6.75 1.64 -11.65
C ALA A 82 6.52 3.15 -11.88
N ALA A 83 5.34 3.66 -11.50
CA ALA A 83 5.06 5.10 -11.61
C ALA A 83 5.88 5.94 -10.63
N LEU A 84 6.13 5.43 -9.41
CA LEU A 84 7.01 6.07 -8.42
C LEU A 84 8.46 6.09 -8.89
N ASP A 85 8.98 4.93 -9.29
CA ASP A 85 10.35 4.78 -9.79
C ASP A 85 10.58 5.66 -11.02
N GLY A 86 9.65 5.65 -11.99
CA GLY A 86 9.73 6.52 -13.16
C GLY A 86 9.86 8.01 -12.81
N LYS A 87 9.06 8.51 -11.85
CA LYS A 87 9.16 9.90 -11.39
C LYS A 87 10.51 10.22 -10.72
N LEU A 88 11.03 9.31 -9.91
CA LEU A 88 12.32 9.49 -9.24
C LEU A 88 13.48 9.44 -10.25
N GLN A 89 13.44 8.51 -11.19
CA GLN A 89 14.42 8.40 -12.28
C GLN A 89 14.41 9.62 -13.21
N ASP A 90 13.23 10.11 -13.59
CA ASP A 90 13.11 11.33 -14.40
C ASP A 90 13.69 12.55 -13.68
N SER A 91 13.42 12.66 -12.38
CA SER A 91 13.96 13.71 -11.53
C SER A 91 15.48 13.62 -11.43
N ARG A 92 16.02 12.42 -11.18
CA ARG A 92 17.46 12.14 -11.14
C ARG A 92 18.13 12.53 -12.44
N ARG A 93 17.63 12.03 -13.56
CA ARG A 93 18.18 12.31 -14.90
C ARG A 93 18.18 13.81 -15.20
N THR A 94 17.14 14.52 -14.80
CA THR A 94 17.05 15.97 -15.01
C THR A 94 18.09 16.73 -14.17
N VAL A 95 18.32 16.31 -12.93
CA VAL A 95 19.39 16.87 -12.08
C VAL A 95 20.78 16.54 -12.62
N GLU A 96 21.00 15.32 -13.13
CA GLU A 96 22.25 14.91 -13.80
C GLU A 96 22.57 15.76 -15.03
N LEU A 97 21.58 15.99 -15.90
CA LEU A 97 21.75 16.85 -17.06
C LEU A 97 22.03 18.30 -16.65
N ALA A 98 21.37 18.80 -15.60
CA ALA A 98 21.62 20.14 -15.06
C ALA A 98 23.04 20.25 -14.50
N ALA A 99 23.51 19.26 -13.74
CA ALA A 99 24.85 19.21 -13.18
C ALA A 99 25.92 19.19 -14.28
N ALA A 100 25.74 18.37 -15.32
CA ALA A 100 26.63 18.34 -16.49
C ALA A 100 26.64 19.67 -17.25
N THR A 101 25.47 20.30 -17.44
CA THR A 101 25.36 21.61 -18.10
C THR A 101 26.04 22.72 -17.30
N TRP A 102 25.90 22.70 -15.96
CA TRP A 102 26.56 23.66 -15.08
C TRP A 102 28.08 23.52 -15.10
N ALA A 103 28.61 22.30 -15.19
CA ALA A 103 30.03 22.03 -15.21
C ALA A 103 30.78 22.66 -16.40
N ASP A 104 30.08 22.98 -17.50
CA ASP A 104 30.67 23.69 -18.66
C ASP A 104 30.92 25.20 -18.38
N ALA A 105 30.26 25.80 -17.38
CA ALA A 105 30.42 27.22 -17.05
C ALA A 105 30.10 27.53 -15.56
N PRO A 106 30.85 26.96 -14.60
CA PRO A 106 30.51 27.01 -13.17
C PRO A 106 30.59 28.41 -12.55
N ASP A 107 31.36 29.32 -13.15
CA ASP A 107 31.60 30.68 -12.65
C ASP A 107 30.60 31.72 -13.19
N ASP A 108 29.73 31.34 -14.14
CA ASP A 108 28.68 32.21 -14.65
C ASP A 108 27.47 32.21 -13.69
N VAL A 109 27.47 33.20 -12.79
CA VAL A 109 26.45 33.35 -11.75
C VAL A 109 25.05 33.51 -12.35
N GLN A 110 24.90 34.25 -13.45
CA GLN A 110 23.60 34.49 -14.06
C GLN A 110 23.03 33.22 -14.68
N LYS A 111 23.84 32.47 -15.44
CA LYS A 111 23.43 31.18 -15.99
C LYS A 111 23.11 30.17 -14.89
N THR A 112 23.89 30.16 -13.81
CA THR A 112 23.66 29.28 -12.65
C THR A 112 22.31 29.58 -11.99
N GLN A 113 21.99 30.85 -11.74
CA GLN A 113 20.70 31.23 -11.16
C GLN A 113 19.51 30.87 -12.07
N LEU A 114 19.65 31.07 -13.39
CA LEU A 114 18.62 30.66 -14.36
C LEU A 114 18.43 29.14 -14.40
N LEU A 115 19.53 28.38 -14.35
CA LEU A 115 19.51 26.92 -14.29
C LEU A 115 18.78 26.43 -13.03
N LEU A 116 19.12 26.97 -11.85
CA LEU A 116 18.47 26.59 -10.59
C LEU A 116 16.96 26.87 -10.60
N ARG A 117 16.54 28.03 -11.12
CA ARG A 117 15.11 28.38 -11.26
C ARG A 117 14.39 27.44 -12.21
N ARG A 118 15.01 27.14 -13.35
CA ARG A 118 14.46 26.22 -14.34
C ARG A 118 14.34 24.81 -13.76
N LEU A 119 15.35 24.31 -13.06
CA LEU A 119 15.35 22.99 -12.47
C LEU A 119 14.24 22.82 -11.44
N ARG A 120 14.01 23.80 -10.56
CA ARG A 120 12.88 23.79 -9.61
C ARG A 120 11.51 23.77 -10.30
N ARG A 121 11.39 24.44 -11.44
CA ARG A 121 10.14 24.45 -12.23
C ARG A 121 9.93 23.14 -12.98
N ASP A 122 10.99 22.61 -13.59
CA ASP A 122 10.93 21.42 -14.44
C ASP A 122 10.88 20.12 -13.60
N VAL A 123 11.36 20.14 -12.34
CA VAL A 123 11.29 19.04 -11.37
C VAL A 123 10.58 19.49 -10.08
N PRO A 124 9.23 19.50 -10.05
CA PRO A 124 8.47 20.06 -8.92
C PRO A 124 8.68 19.34 -7.58
N ILE A 125 9.20 18.12 -7.59
CA ILE A 125 9.51 17.37 -6.36
C ILE A 125 10.81 17.87 -5.70
N VAL A 126 11.65 18.65 -6.39
CA VAL A 126 12.85 19.25 -5.80
C VAL A 126 12.43 20.42 -4.90
N HIS A 127 12.50 20.20 -3.58
CA HIS A 127 12.15 21.20 -2.58
C HIS A 127 13.30 22.14 -2.27
N ALA A 128 14.51 21.59 -2.16
CA ALA A 128 15.74 22.36 -1.98
C ALA A 128 16.83 21.85 -2.92
N LEU A 129 17.71 22.75 -3.34
CA LEU A 129 18.80 22.45 -4.27
C LEU A 129 20.04 23.28 -3.92
N SER A 130 21.16 22.59 -3.76
CA SER A 130 22.45 23.17 -3.40
C SER A 130 23.52 22.75 -4.41
N ILE A 131 24.44 23.66 -4.73
CA ILE A 131 25.65 23.37 -5.50
C ILE A 131 26.83 23.59 -4.58
N LEU A 132 27.63 22.55 -4.41
CA LEU A 132 28.83 22.51 -3.61
C LEU A 132 30.07 22.55 -4.51
N ASP A 133 31.15 23.16 -4.03
CA ASP A 133 32.49 23.01 -4.63
C ASP A 133 33.06 21.60 -4.37
N PRO A 134 34.21 21.23 -4.98
CA PRO A 134 34.84 19.93 -4.76
C PRO A 134 35.23 19.67 -3.30
N GLU A 135 35.43 20.73 -2.50
CA GLU A 135 35.70 20.68 -1.07
C GLU A 135 34.43 20.54 -0.21
N GLY A 136 33.24 20.52 -0.83
CA GLY A 136 31.95 20.36 -0.16
C GLY A 136 31.37 21.65 0.42
N LYS A 137 31.95 22.82 0.13
CA LYS A 137 31.41 24.12 0.57
C LYS A 137 30.33 24.60 -0.38
N LEU A 138 29.29 25.19 0.20
CA LEU A 138 28.16 25.73 -0.55
C LEU A 138 28.60 26.92 -1.42
N ARG A 139 28.44 26.79 -2.75
CA ARG A 139 28.63 27.88 -3.71
C ARG A 139 27.31 28.57 -4.07
N TYR A 140 26.25 27.79 -4.34
CA TYR A 140 24.96 28.32 -4.79
C TYR A 140 23.79 27.50 -4.23
N GLY A 141 22.62 28.12 -4.15
CA GLY A 141 21.37 27.44 -3.80
C GLY A 141 21.04 27.51 -2.31
N ASP A 142 20.31 26.51 -1.84
CA ASP A 142 19.80 26.44 -0.47
C ASP A 142 20.86 25.87 0.50
N PRO A 143 20.72 26.06 1.82
CA PRO A 143 21.59 25.42 2.80
C PRO A 143 21.57 23.89 2.68
N VAL A 144 22.73 23.25 2.77
CA VAL A 144 22.81 21.78 2.77
C VAL A 144 22.33 21.24 4.11
N PRO A 145 21.42 20.26 4.14
CA PRO A 145 20.94 19.64 5.37
C PRO A 145 22.09 19.04 6.18
N ALA A 146 22.04 19.23 7.50
CA ALA A 146 23.05 18.66 8.40
C ALA A 146 23.05 17.14 8.28
N GLY A 147 24.24 16.56 8.07
CA GLY A 147 24.40 15.11 7.94
C GLY A 147 24.09 14.53 6.56
N ALA A 148 23.80 15.36 5.54
CA ALA A 148 23.76 14.88 4.18
C ALA A 148 25.16 14.37 3.78
N ASP A 149 25.27 13.08 3.49
CA ASP A 149 26.51 12.54 2.93
C ASP A 149 26.65 13.05 1.50
N VAL A 150 27.57 14.00 1.31
CA VAL A 150 27.88 14.61 0.00
C VAL A 150 28.57 13.59 -0.93
N GLY A 151 28.89 12.39 -0.44
CA GLY A 151 29.08 11.22 -1.27
C GLY A 151 30.15 11.43 -2.35
N SER A 152 31.25 12.10 -1.99
CA SER A 152 32.37 12.40 -2.90
C SER A 152 32.99 11.14 -3.55
N HIS A 153 32.64 9.95 -3.04
CA HIS A 153 33.11 8.66 -3.50
C HIS A 153 32.11 7.87 -4.38
N SER A 154 30.89 8.37 -4.61
CA SER A 154 29.90 7.69 -5.45
C SER A 154 30.00 8.14 -6.92
N PHE A 155 30.53 7.27 -7.78
CA PHE A 155 30.51 7.52 -9.23
C PHE A 155 29.07 7.46 -9.75
N GLY A 156 28.57 8.56 -10.31
CA GLY A 156 27.24 8.61 -10.94
C GLY A 156 26.09 9.05 -10.02
N GLY A 157 26.39 9.51 -8.80
CA GLY A 157 25.40 10.03 -7.86
C GLY A 157 24.77 8.97 -6.96
N TYR A 158 24.18 9.44 -5.86
CA TYR A 158 23.65 8.64 -4.77
C TYR A 158 22.28 9.17 -4.35
N VAL A 159 21.35 8.27 -4.03
CA VAL A 159 20.07 8.60 -3.40
C VAL A 159 20.13 8.10 -1.97
N GLY A 160 20.06 9.03 -1.02
CA GLY A 160 20.07 8.75 0.41
C GLY A 160 18.76 8.14 0.91
N ASP A 161 18.83 7.59 2.11
CA ASP A 161 17.65 7.14 2.85
C ASP A 161 16.66 8.30 3.08
N ALA A 162 15.38 7.95 3.27
CA ALA A 162 14.36 8.94 3.54
C ALA A 162 14.54 9.50 4.96
N VAL A 163 14.61 10.82 5.05
CA VAL A 163 14.61 11.55 6.32
C VAL A 163 13.33 12.38 6.44
N HIS A 164 12.96 12.75 7.66
CA HIS A 164 11.84 13.66 7.87
C HIS A 164 12.36 15.07 8.15
N ALA A 165 12.23 15.96 7.17
CA ALA A 165 12.58 17.37 7.30
C ALA A 165 11.28 18.19 7.38
N GLU A 166 11.12 18.99 8.44
CA GLU A 166 9.94 19.85 8.62
C GLU A 166 8.59 19.09 8.54
N GLY A 167 8.58 17.84 9.00
CA GLY A 167 7.41 16.97 8.96
C GLY A 167 7.08 16.38 7.59
N ARG A 168 7.99 16.51 6.62
CA ARG A 168 7.86 15.90 5.29
C ARG A 168 8.91 14.82 5.07
N PRO A 169 8.54 13.69 4.45
CA PRO A 169 9.51 12.70 4.01
C PRO A 169 10.30 13.27 2.83
N VAL A 170 11.62 13.29 2.94
CA VAL A 170 12.53 13.83 1.94
C VAL A 170 13.67 12.83 1.70
N VAL A 171 14.09 12.68 0.45
CA VAL A 171 15.34 11.97 0.11
C VAL A 171 16.35 12.92 -0.49
N HIS A 172 17.62 12.73 -0.15
CA HIS A 172 18.70 13.53 -0.72
C HIS A 172 19.27 12.82 -1.94
N LEU A 173 19.16 13.46 -3.09
CA LEU A 173 19.83 13.06 -4.31
C LEU A 173 21.12 13.86 -4.44
N VAL A 174 22.24 13.17 -4.53
CA VAL A 174 23.57 13.73 -4.70
C VAL A 174 24.07 13.38 -6.09
N VAL A 175 24.52 14.37 -6.86
CA VAL A 175 24.98 14.20 -8.23
C VAL A 175 26.28 14.95 -8.46
N GLN A 176 27.29 14.28 -8.99
CA GLN A 176 28.57 14.91 -9.31
C GLN A 176 28.46 15.72 -10.60
N ALA A 177 28.91 16.98 -10.57
CA ALA A 177 29.11 17.80 -11.75
C ALA A 177 30.55 17.64 -12.23
N ARG A 178 30.74 16.93 -13.34
CA ARG A 178 32.06 16.69 -13.93
C ARG A 178 32.21 17.44 -15.24
N GLY A 179 33.39 18.04 -15.44
CA GLY A 179 33.75 18.71 -16.68
C GLY A 179 33.98 17.71 -17.82
N ARG A 180 34.27 18.23 -19.03
CA ARG A 180 34.50 17.41 -20.23
C ARG A 180 35.72 16.49 -20.12
N THR A 181 36.69 16.85 -19.29
CA THR A 181 37.89 16.07 -18.96
C THR A 181 37.63 14.98 -17.90
N GLY A 182 36.44 14.98 -17.29
CA GLY A 182 36.09 14.09 -16.18
C GLY A 182 36.47 14.62 -14.79
N GLU A 183 37.13 15.78 -14.71
CA GLU A 183 37.44 16.43 -13.43
C GLU A 183 36.17 16.80 -12.65
N LEU A 184 36.21 16.69 -11.33
CA LEU A 184 35.09 17.05 -10.46
C LEU A 184 35.07 18.57 -10.29
N ILE A 185 34.03 19.22 -10.84
CA ILE A 185 33.84 20.68 -10.75
C ILE A 185 33.02 21.05 -9.51
N GLY A 186 32.12 20.17 -9.09
CA GLY A 186 31.29 20.36 -7.91
C GLY A 186 30.28 19.24 -7.72
N VAL A 187 29.35 19.43 -6.78
CA VAL A 187 28.33 18.44 -6.44
C VAL A 187 26.97 19.14 -6.30
N PHE A 188 25.95 18.59 -6.94
CA PHE A 188 24.56 18.96 -6.76
C PHE A 188 23.96 18.12 -5.63
N VAL A 189 23.32 18.77 -4.67
CA VAL A 189 22.54 18.13 -3.61
C VAL A 189 21.11 18.60 -3.74
N ALA A 190 20.21 17.71 -4.13
CA ALA A 190 18.78 17.98 -4.29
C ALA A 190 18.00 17.25 -3.18
N ALA A 191 17.20 17.99 -2.43
CA ALA A 191 16.23 17.44 -1.50
C ALA A 191 14.91 17.20 -2.24
N LEU A 192 14.54 15.94 -2.44
CA LEU A 192 13.31 15.55 -3.12
C LEU A 192 12.18 15.32 -2.09
N ASP A 193 11.13 16.11 -2.15
CA ASP A 193 9.92 15.96 -1.32
C ASP A 193 9.14 14.72 -1.78
N LEU A 194 9.05 13.71 -0.92
CA LEU A 194 8.28 12.49 -1.17
C LEU A 194 6.79 12.65 -0.85
N GLY A 195 6.31 13.86 -0.56
CA GLY A 195 4.90 14.16 -0.38
C GLY A 195 4.03 13.78 -1.59
N PHE A 196 4.59 13.81 -2.81
CA PHE A 196 3.88 13.38 -4.03
C PHE A 196 3.47 11.90 -3.98
N VAL A 197 4.18 11.07 -3.19
CA VAL A 197 3.85 9.66 -3.01
C VAL A 197 2.45 9.53 -2.41
N ARG A 198 2.11 10.37 -1.43
CA ARG A 198 0.77 10.40 -0.83
C ARG A 198 -0.30 10.71 -1.87
N ASP A 199 -0.07 11.68 -2.74
CA ASP A 199 -1.04 12.06 -3.78
C ASP A 199 -1.25 10.93 -4.79
N LEU A 200 -0.17 10.21 -5.12
CA LEU A 200 -0.21 9.03 -5.98
C LEU A 200 -0.94 7.85 -5.31
N LEU A 201 -0.75 7.63 -4.00
CA LEU A 201 -1.52 6.66 -3.23
C LEU A 201 -3.01 7.03 -3.15
N ALA A 202 -3.33 8.32 -2.97
CA ALA A 202 -4.70 8.79 -2.91
C ALA A 202 -5.43 8.60 -4.27
N ALA A 203 -4.71 8.79 -5.38
CA ALA A 203 -5.25 8.57 -6.72
C ALA A 203 -5.52 7.10 -7.06
N ALA A 204 -4.90 6.16 -6.34
CA ALA A 204 -4.95 4.72 -6.59
C ALA A 204 -6.35 4.08 -6.40
N ARG A 205 -7.31 4.78 -5.78
CA ARG A 205 -8.70 4.30 -5.53
C ARG A 205 -8.74 2.87 -4.97
N LEU A 206 -8.06 2.67 -3.84
CA LEU A 206 -8.03 1.38 -3.17
C LEU A 206 -9.44 0.94 -2.74
N GLY A 207 -9.70 -0.37 -2.78
CA GLY A 207 -10.97 -0.94 -2.33
C GLY A 207 -11.19 -0.73 -0.82
N PRO A 208 -12.44 -0.85 -0.32
CA PRO A 208 -12.75 -0.69 1.10
C PRO A 208 -11.88 -1.58 1.99
N GLY A 209 -11.24 -0.99 3.00
CA GLY A 209 -10.36 -1.69 3.93
C GLY A 209 -8.97 -2.03 3.40
N ALA A 210 -8.67 -1.73 2.12
CA ALA A 210 -7.32 -1.86 1.59
C ALA A 210 -6.46 -0.67 2.02
N ARG A 211 -5.21 -0.95 2.42
CA ARG A 211 -4.22 0.04 2.82
C ARG A 211 -2.91 -0.27 2.13
N VAL A 212 -2.26 0.78 1.62
CA VAL A 212 -0.90 0.73 1.07
C VAL A 212 -0.03 1.64 1.93
N THR A 213 1.10 1.09 2.36
CA THR A 213 2.15 1.84 3.08
C THR A 213 3.42 1.75 2.24
N VAL A 214 3.99 2.89 1.90
CA VAL A 214 5.31 3.00 1.28
C VAL A 214 6.31 3.25 2.40
N VAL A 215 7.38 2.45 2.44
CA VAL A 215 8.47 2.56 3.41
C VAL A 215 9.80 2.69 2.69
N ASP A 216 10.79 3.27 3.34
CA ASP A 216 12.17 3.28 2.85
C ASP A 216 12.92 1.96 3.13
N GLY A 217 14.20 1.90 2.79
CA GLY A 217 15.06 0.73 3.02
C GLY A 217 15.26 0.34 4.48
N ALA A 218 15.00 1.26 5.42
CA ALA A 218 15.04 1.03 6.86
C ALA A 218 13.66 0.68 7.45
N GLY A 219 12.60 0.64 6.62
CA GLY A 219 11.23 0.39 7.04
C GLY A 219 10.53 1.60 7.68
N VAL A 220 11.08 2.81 7.52
CA VAL A 220 10.46 4.05 7.96
C VAL A 220 9.37 4.42 6.96
N PRO A 221 8.12 4.68 7.41
CA PRO A 221 7.04 4.99 6.49
C PRO A 221 7.23 6.36 5.84
N VAL A 222 7.11 6.37 4.51
CA VAL A 222 7.15 7.56 3.64
C VAL A 222 5.74 8.07 3.39
N ALA A 223 4.81 7.17 3.08
CA ALA A 223 3.41 7.54 2.82
C ALA A 223 2.46 6.39 3.15
N ILE A 224 1.23 6.75 3.51
CA ILE A 224 0.15 5.80 3.78
C ILE A 224 -1.11 6.25 3.04
N SER A 225 -1.80 5.31 2.39
CA SER A 225 -2.97 5.58 1.56
C SER A 225 -4.21 6.07 2.32
N ASP A 226 -4.29 5.83 3.63
CA ASP A 226 -5.39 6.29 4.49
C ASP A 226 -5.23 7.74 4.96
N GLY A 227 -4.12 8.39 4.57
CA GLY A 227 -3.81 9.77 4.96
C GLY A 227 -3.38 9.93 6.42
N ALA A 228 -3.18 8.84 7.16
CA ALA A 228 -2.64 8.92 8.51
C ALA A 228 -1.25 9.59 8.49
N PRO A 229 -0.91 10.40 9.51
CA PRO A 229 0.41 11.00 9.60
C PRO A 229 1.47 9.89 9.65
N VAL A 230 2.49 10.03 8.80
CA VAL A 230 3.67 9.16 8.84
C VAL A 230 4.57 9.58 9.99
N GLY A 231 4.94 8.63 10.82
CA GLY A 231 5.89 8.83 11.91
C GLY A 231 7.32 8.47 11.48
N THR A 232 8.30 8.91 12.26
CA THR A 232 9.73 8.57 12.04
C THR A 232 10.12 7.18 12.54
N THR A 233 9.17 6.48 13.16
CA THR A 233 9.43 5.16 13.75
C THR A 233 9.41 4.09 12.67
N SER A 234 10.52 3.38 12.51
CA SER A 234 10.58 2.20 11.64
C SER A 234 9.52 1.16 12.03
N LEU A 235 8.87 0.61 11.00
CA LEU A 235 7.94 -0.50 11.08
C LEU A 235 8.64 -1.86 10.95
N ALA A 236 9.96 -1.87 10.68
CA ALA A 236 10.74 -3.10 10.63
C ALA A 236 10.65 -3.85 11.97
N GLY A 237 10.33 -5.15 11.91
CA GLY A 237 10.12 -6.00 13.08
C GLY A 237 8.81 -5.77 13.84
N LYS A 238 8.09 -4.67 13.59
CA LYS A 238 6.77 -4.38 14.20
C LYS A 238 5.62 -4.82 13.30
N ASP A 239 5.76 -4.60 11.99
CA ASP A 239 4.81 -5.02 10.99
C ASP A 239 5.39 -6.20 10.19
N PRO A 240 4.80 -7.41 10.25
CA PRO A 240 5.26 -8.56 9.48
C PRO A 240 5.12 -8.35 7.96
N ALA A 241 4.30 -7.39 7.53
CA ALA A 241 4.27 -6.93 6.15
C ALA A 241 5.60 -6.27 5.78
N VAL A 242 5.95 -5.21 6.51
CA VAL A 242 7.19 -4.45 6.27
C VAL A 242 8.42 -5.34 6.41
N ALA A 243 8.46 -6.22 7.42
CA ALA A 243 9.58 -7.14 7.58
C ALA A 243 9.78 -8.06 6.36
N ARG A 244 8.69 -8.60 5.80
CA ARG A 244 8.76 -9.40 4.56
C ARG A 244 9.11 -8.56 3.35
N ALA A 245 8.59 -7.34 3.29
CA ALA A 245 8.91 -6.42 2.22
C ALA A 245 10.42 -6.12 2.18
N LEU A 246 11.01 -5.81 3.33
CA LEU A 246 12.44 -5.53 3.46
C LEU A 246 13.34 -6.75 3.24
N ALA A 247 12.86 -7.96 3.59
CA ALA A 247 13.57 -9.22 3.38
C ALA A 247 13.45 -9.76 1.96
N SER A 248 12.44 -9.30 1.20
CA SER A 248 12.21 -9.75 -0.17
C SER A 248 13.17 -9.04 -1.12
N SER A 249 13.93 -9.83 -1.89
CA SER A 249 14.61 -9.35 -3.09
C SER A 249 13.68 -9.29 -4.31
N VAL A 250 12.44 -9.79 -4.15
CA VAL A 250 11.43 -9.91 -5.23
C VAL A 250 10.27 -8.95 -4.99
N GLU A 251 9.78 -8.34 -6.05
CA GLU A 251 8.62 -7.45 -6.03
C GLU A 251 7.33 -8.14 -5.52
N GLY A 252 6.83 -7.69 -4.37
CA GLY A 252 5.50 -8.07 -3.83
C GLY A 252 5.48 -9.31 -2.93
N THR A 253 4.86 -9.21 -1.73
CA THR A 253 4.62 -10.39 -0.86
C THR A 253 3.23 -10.36 -0.22
N LEU A 254 2.49 -11.47 -0.24
CA LEU A 254 1.11 -11.49 0.29
C LEU A 254 1.07 -11.83 1.78
N SER A 255 0.22 -11.15 2.57
CA SER A 255 -0.11 -11.53 3.94
C SER A 255 -1.54 -12.01 4.05
N ALA A 256 -1.79 -13.06 4.84
CA ALA A 256 -3.12 -13.63 5.07
C ALA A 256 -4.13 -12.69 5.77
N ARG A 257 -3.74 -11.44 6.09
CA ARG A 257 -4.60 -10.41 6.71
C ARG A 257 -4.47 -9.02 6.06
N GLY A 258 -3.86 -8.92 4.87
CA GLY A 258 -3.65 -7.66 4.17
C GLY A 258 -2.62 -7.74 3.04
N TRP A 259 -2.64 -6.76 2.15
CA TRP A 259 -1.75 -6.68 0.98
C TRP A 259 -0.40 -6.10 1.38
N VAL A 260 0.69 -6.66 0.87
CA VAL A 260 2.02 -6.08 1.04
C VAL A 260 2.73 -6.10 -0.30
N SER A 261 3.37 -4.98 -0.64
CA SER A 261 4.38 -5.00 -1.67
C SER A 261 5.56 -4.17 -1.22
N ALA A 262 6.75 -4.68 -1.54
CA ALA A 262 8.00 -3.97 -1.38
C ALA A 262 8.45 -3.51 -2.76
N TYR A 263 8.93 -2.28 -2.82
CA TYR A 263 9.81 -1.81 -3.89
C TYR A 263 11.09 -1.36 -3.22
N ARG A 264 12.21 -1.82 -3.75
CA ARG A 264 13.54 -1.27 -3.48
C ARG A 264 14.01 -0.59 -4.73
#